data_AF-A0A4R3IC82-F1
#
_entry.id   AF-A0A4R3IC82-F1
#
_cell.length_a   1.000
_cell.length_b   1.000
_cell.length_c   1.000
_cell.angle_alpha   90.00
_cell.angle_beta   90.00
_cell.angle_gamma   90.00
#
_symmetry.space_group_name_H-M   'P 1'
#
loop_
_entity.id
_entity.type
_entity.pdbx_description
1 polymer ?
#
loop_
_entity_poly.entity_id
_entity_poly.type
_entity_poly.pdbx_seq_one_letter_code
_entity_poly.pdbx_strand_id
1 'polypeptide(L)'
;MKKTLITSAMAIALASVSGITLAASDTQVITINDVDFTVSSAFQFFEWSNAPADFVYEKSDVLEFTNADGTTHFYQVVYVENGNVNWYQAAHLADDAGGYLASINSAEENAFIFEQVNDMKYFWQFPAYIEGVSRTNHYEITIGPFLGGYQPEGSAEPAGGWTWLSGEAMTYSNWAVNLDDGIYDKDPRPNDQPNDSGDSSNQRVMGFGEMNLPVPTWGDYMDDVGTYGKDRLPGRSYAFIIEFESAPN
;
A
#
# COMPACT_ATOMS: atom_id res chain seq x y z
N MET A 1 54.90 64.44 -7.60
CA MET A 1 53.90 64.83 -6.57
C MET A 1 52.96 63.65 -6.34
N LYS A 2 52.81 63.23 -5.09
CA LYS A 2 51.97 62.13 -4.64
C LYS A 2 50.49 62.38 -4.94
N LYS A 3 49.76 61.34 -5.35
CA LYS A 3 48.39 61.10 -4.88
C LYS A 3 48.04 59.61 -5.02
N THR A 4 48.11 58.95 -3.88
CA THR A 4 47.55 57.62 -3.60
C THR A 4 46.02 57.70 -3.70
N LEU A 5 45.40 56.79 -4.43
CA LEU A 5 43.97 56.51 -4.36
C LEU A 5 43.81 55.03 -4.00
N ILE A 6 43.32 54.83 -2.79
CA ILE A 6 42.85 53.57 -2.24
C ILE A 6 41.39 53.45 -2.70
N THR A 7 41.03 52.35 -3.37
CA THR A 7 39.63 51.96 -3.53
C THR A 7 39.48 50.49 -3.17
N SER A 8 38.58 50.30 -2.21
CA SER A 8 38.29 49.11 -1.44
C SER A 8 37.73 47.97 -2.29
N ALA A 9 38.24 46.75 -2.10
CA ALA A 9 37.61 45.53 -2.55
C ALA A 9 36.45 45.19 -1.61
N MET A 10 35.23 45.26 -2.12
CA MET A 10 34.03 44.84 -1.39
C MET A 10 33.88 43.32 -1.58
N ALA A 11 34.35 42.55 -0.60
CA ALA A 11 34.06 41.13 -0.51
C ALA A 11 32.58 40.95 -0.14
N ILE A 12 31.79 40.43 -1.08
CA ILE A 12 30.43 39.96 -0.80
C ILE A 12 30.58 38.65 -0.02
N ALA A 13 30.30 38.72 1.29
CA ALA A 13 30.11 37.53 2.10
C ALA A 13 28.80 36.86 1.65
N LEU A 14 28.90 35.72 0.96
CA LEU A 14 27.78 34.79 0.89
C LEU A 14 27.56 34.22 2.28
N ALA A 15 26.52 34.71 2.97
CA ALA A 15 25.98 34.03 4.13
C ALA A 15 25.38 32.70 3.65
N SER A 16 26.05 31.60 3.99
CA SER A 16 25.48 30.25 3.89
C SER A 16 24.24 30.21 4.78
N VAL A 17 23.05 30.07 4.17
CA VAL A 17 21.84 29.78 4.92
C VAL A 17 22.04 28.40 5.55
N SER A 18 22.17 28.43 6.86
CA SER A 18 22.37 27.31 7.76
C SER A 18 21.26 26.26 7.63
N GLY A 19 21.70 25.03 7.37
CA GLY A 19 21.11 23.75 7.77
C GLY A 19 19.63 23.74 8.10
N ILE A 20 18.81 23.39 7.10
CA ILE A 20 17.72 22.46 7.37
C ILE A 20 18.36 21.09 7.31
N THR A 21 18.81 20.58 8.44
CA THR A 21 18.99 19.15 8.60
C THR A 21 17.58 18.58 8.50
N LEU A 22 17.22 17.95 7.39
CA LEU A 22 16.08 17.04 7.36
C LEU A 22 16.35 16.03 8.47
N ALA A 23 15.57 16.06 9.55
CA ALA A 23 15.64 15.02 10.56
C ALA A 23 15.43 13.69 9.82
N ALA A 24 16.35 12.74 10.01
CA ALA A 24 16.08 11.37 9.59
C ALA A 24 14.73 10.97 10.21
N SER A 25 13.82 10.46 9.40
CA SER A 25 12.55 9.94 9.92
C SER A 25 12.88 8.81 10.88
N ASP A 26 12.50 8.95 12.15
CA ASP A 26 12.70 7.88 13.14
C ASP A 26 12.00 6.60 12.66
N THR A 27 12.70 5.47 12.77
CA THR A 27 12.21 4.14 12.38
C THR A 27 12.15 3.20 13.59
N GLN A 28 11.37 2.13 13.44
CA GLN A 28 11.26 1.01 14.38
C GLN A 28 11.26 -0.31 13.60
N VAL A 29 11.66 -1.40 14.25
CA VAL A 29 11.50 -2.75 13.71
C VAL A 29 10.24 -3.37 14.30
N ILE A 30 9.39 -3.91 13.43
CA ILE A 30 8.25 -4.74 13.81
C ILE A 30 8.44 -6.13 13.22
N THR A 31 7.96 -7.14 13.91
CA THR A 31 7.93 -8.51 13.39
C THR A 31 6.47 -8.86 13.12
N ILE A 32 6.16 -9.26 11.88
CA ILE A 32 4.83 -9.72 11.46
C ILE A 32 5.02 -11.05 10.76
N ASN A 33 4.32 -12.11 11.20
CA ASN A 33 4.44 -13.45 10.61
C ASN A 33 5.91 -13.91 10.47
N ASP A 34 6.72 -13.72 11.53
CA ASP A 34 8.17 -14.03 11.58
C ASP A 34 9.06 -13.24 10.59
N VAL A 35 8.55 -12.18 9.97
CA VAL A 35 9.31 -11.27 9.09
C VAL A 35 9.53 -9.92 9.78
N ASP A 36 10.79 -9.49 9.83
CA ASP A 36 11.17 -8.17 10.38
C ASP A 36 11.04 -7.07 9.32
N PHE A 37 10.27 -6.04 9.64
CA PHE A 37 10.10 -4.84 8.81
C PHE A 37 10.63 -3.61 9.53
N THR A 38 11.46 -2.81 8.84
CA THR A 38 11.85 -1.47 9.31
C THR A 38 10.83 -0.45 8.82
N VAL A 39 10.04 0.12 9.74
CA VAL A 39 8.93 1.02 9.42
C VAL A 39 9.05 2.35 10.17
N SER A 40 8.23 3.35 9.82
CA SER A 40 8.18 4.61 10.55
C SER A 40 7.80 4.39 12.02
N SER A 41 8.50 5.02 12.95
CA SER A 41 8.17 5.02 14.39
C SER A 41 6.83 5.69 14.71
N ALA A 42 6.27 6.43 13.74
CA ALA A 42 4.96 7.07 13.88
C ALA A 42 3.78 6.17 13.48
N PHE A 43 4.03 4.95 13.01
CA PHE A 43 2.97 3.96 12.83
C PHE A 43 2.54 3.40 14.19
N GLN A 44 1.23 3.37 14.42
CA GLN A 44 0.63 2.87 15.64
C GLN A 44 0.12 1.44 15.39
N PHE A 45 0.62 0.48 16.16
CA PHE A 45 0.20 -0.92 16.10
C PHE A 45 -0.61 -1.27 17.34
N PHE A 46 -1.60 -2.13 17.17
CA PHE A 46 -2.47 -2.64 18.21
C PHE A 46 -3.02 -4.00 17.78
N GLU A 47 -3.46 -4.78 18.76
CA GLU A 47 -4.10 -6.09 18.60
C GLU A 47 -5.62 -5.91 18.57
N TRP A 48 -6.36 -6.91 18.08
CA TRP A 48 -7.82 -6.93 18.14
C TRP A 48 -8.33 -6.80 19.58
N SER A 49 -7.60 -7.38 20.54
CA SER A 49 -7.96 -7.37 21.96
C SER A 49 -7.93 -5.97 22.60
N ASN A 50 -7.19 -5.03 22.00
CA ASN A 50 -6.94 -3.70 22.53
C ASN A 50 -7.12 -2.59 21.48
N ALA A 51 -7.86 -2.88 20.42
CA ALA A 51 -8.13 -1.94 19.33
C ALA A 51 -8.70 -0.60 19.88
N PRO A 52 -8.21 0.56 19.38
CA PRO A 52 -8.72 1.87 19.78
C PRO A 52 -10.23 2.00 19.56
N ALA A 53 -10.91 2.77 20.42
CA ALA A 53 -12.37 2.92 20.36
C ALA A 53 -12.88 3.60 19.07
N ASP A 54 -12.03 4.36 18.38
CA ASP A 54 -12.31 5.00 17.10
C ASP A 54 -11.92 4.14 15.89
N PHE A 55 -11.27 2.99 16.13
CA PHE A 55 -11.01 1.98 15.13
C PHE A 55 -12.25 1.11 14.91
N VAL A 56 -13.15 1.58 14.05
CA VAL A 56 -14.40 0.90 13.71
C VAL A 56 -14.20 -0.06 12.55
N TYR A 57 -14.56 -1.33 12.75
CA TYR A 57 -14.39 -2.38 11.76
C TYR A 57 -15.55 -3.40 11.77
N GLU A 58 -15.69 -4.11 10.66
CA GLU A 58 -16.58 -5.25 10.47
C GLU A 58 -15.77 -6.42 9.90
N LYS A 59 -15.97 -7.63 10.41
CA LYS A 59 -15.39 -8.86 9.85
C LYS A 59 -16.50 -9.65 9.17
N SER A 60 -16.27 -10.09 7.94
CA SER A 60 -17.21 -10.97 7.22
C SER A 60 -17.26 -12.35 7.86
N ASP A 61 -18.20 -13.17 7.39
CA ASP A 61 -18.11 -14.63 7.56
C ASP A 61 -16.78 -15.16 6.99
N VAL A 62 -16.29 -16.24 7.59
CA VAL A 62 -15.12 -16.96 7.08
C VAL A 62 -15.56 -17.92 5.99
N LEU A 63 -14.91 -17.86 4.83
CA LEU A 63 -15.21 -18.69 3.68
C LEU A 63 -14.03 -19.60 3.33
N GLU A 64 -14.32 -20.84 2.96
CA GLU A 64 -13.33 -21.84 2.56
C GLU A 64 -13.17 -21.85 1.04
N PHE A 65 -11.92 -21.99 0.57
CA PHE A 65 -11.62 -22.25 -0.83
C PHE A 65 -10.54 -23.33 -0.95
N THR A 66 -10.71 -24.24 -1.90
CA THR A 66 -9.74 -25.31 -2.18
C THR A 66 -9.22 -25.18 -3.61
N ASN A 67 -7.91 -24.97 -3.74
CA ASN A 67 -7.21 -24.92 -5.00
C ASN A 67 -7.22 -26.27 -5.73
N ALA A 68 -6.94 -26.25 -7.03
CA ALA A 68 -6.92 -27.46 -7.87
C ALA A 68 -5.84 -28.48 -7.46
N ASP A 69 -4.79 -28.03 -6.76
CA ASP A 69 -3.75 -28.87 -6.18
C ASP A 69 -4.17 -29.56 -4.87
N GLY A 70 -5.35 -29.22 -4.33
CA GLY A 70 -5.91 -29.75 -3.10
C GLY A 70 -5.57 -28.93 -1.84
N THR A 71 -4.84 -27.83 -1.97
CA THR A 71 -4.56 -26.91 -0.85
C THR A 71 -5.81 -26.12 -0.51
N THR A 72 -6.16 -26.05 0.78
CA THR A 72 -7.37 -25.39 1.27
C THR A 72 -7.00 -24.24 2.19
N HIS A 73 -7.53 -23.05 1.92
CA HIS A 73 -7.38 -21.87 2.77
C HIS A 73 -8.75 -21.34 3.18
N PHE A 74 -8.77 -20.54 4.24
CA PHE A 74 -9.95 -19.86 4.75
C PHE A 74 -9.74 -18.35 4.67
N TYR A 75 -10.76 -17.61 4.26
CA TYR A 75 -10.67 -16.19 3.97
C TYR A 75 -11.68 -15.38 4.77
N GLN A 76 -11.25 -14.25 5.31
CA GLN A 76 -12.11 -13.29 5.99
C GLN A 76 -11.80 -11.87 5.53
N VAL A 77 -12.82 -11.16 5.08
CA VAL A 77 -12.70 -9.74 4.74
C VAL A 77 -12.86 -8.92 6.02
N VAL A 78 -11.92 -8.00 6.25
CA VAL A 78 -12.08 -6.95 7.26
C VAL A 78 -12.36 -5.64 6.55
N TYR A 79 -13.52 -5.06 6.83
CA TYR A 79 -13.87 -3.70 6.44
C TYR A 79 -13.58 -2.74 7.59
N VAL A 80 -12.82 -1.68 7.32
CA VAL A 80 -12.49 -0.62 8.26
C VAL A 80 -13.29 0.61 7.84
N GLU A 81 -14.40 0.87 8.53
CA GLU A 81 -15.40 1.89 8.13
C GLU A 81 -14.78 3.29 7.95
N ASN A 82 -13.80 3.63 8.80
CA ASN A 82 -13.10 4.92 8.75
C ASN A 82 -11.78 4.89 7.95
N GLY A 83 -11.48 3.76 7.30
CA GLY A 83 -10.57 3.65 6.15
C GLY A 83 -9.13 4.04 6.34
N ASN A 84 -8.55 3.73 7.49
CA ASN A 84 -7.21 4.22 7.78
C ASN A 84 -6.39 3.14 8.46
N VAL A 85 -6.07 2.07 7.73
CA VAL A 85 -4.91 1.21 8.05
C VAL A 85 -3.96 1.18 6.87
N ASN A 86 -2.66 1.20 7.17
CA ASN A 86 -1.65 0.91 6.16
C ASN A 86 -1.40 -0.60 6.06
N TRP A 87 -0.61 -1.01 5.08
CA TRP A 87 -0.39 -2.43 4.82
C TRP A 87 0.24 -3.15 6.02
N TYR A 88 1.23 -2.54 6.69
CA TYR A 88 1.84 -3.13 7.87
C TYR A 88 0.86 -3.28 9.04
N GLN A 89 -0.03 -2.31 9.23
CA GLN A 89 -1.06 -2.37 10.26
C GLN A 89 -2.09 -3.46 9.94
N ALA A 90 -2.51 -3.58 8.68
CA ALA A 90 -3.38 -4.65 8.21
C ALA A 90 -2.73 -6.03 8.37
N ALA A 91 -1.46 -6.16 8.01
CA ALA A 91 -0.68 -7.40 8.15
C ALA A 91 -0.50 -7.79 9.62
N HIS A 92 -0.18 -6.83 10.49
CA HIS A 92 -0.11 -7.08 11.93
C HIS A 92 -1.45 -7.56 12.51
N LEU A 93 -2.57 -6.99 12.06
CA LEU A 93 -3.90 -7.43 12.46
C LEU A 93 -4.28 -8.82 11.89
N ALA A 94 -3.78 -9.17 10.70
CA ALA A 94 -3.93 -10.52 10.15
C ALA A 94 -3.15 -11.55 10.98
N ASP A 95 -1.90 -11.22 11.33
CA ASP A 95 -1.03 -12.03 12.20
C ASP A 95 -1.64 -12.21 13.61
N ASP A 96 -2.17 -11.15 14.22
CA ASP A 96 -2.88 -11.22 15.51
C ASP A 96 -4.15 -12.09 15.45
N ALA A 97 -4.76 -12.23 14.27
CA ALA A 97 -5.87 -13.17 14.07
C ALA A 97 -5.40 -14.63 13.88
N GLY A 98 -4.09 -14.88 13.81
CA GLY A 98 -3.50 -16.18 13.51
C GLY A 98 -3.47 -16.52 12.01
N GLY A 99 -3.54 -15.50 11.15
CA GLY A 99 -3.50 -15.63 9.70
C GLY A 99 -2.44 -14.74 9.05
N TYR A 100 -2.61 -14.54 7.74
CA TYR A 100 -1.76 -13.70 6.91
C TYR A 100 -2.63 -12.74 6.11
N LEU A 101 -2.05 -11.64 5.58
CA LEU A 101 -2.71 -11.02 4.44
C LEU A 101 -2.72 -11.99 3.27
N ALA A 102 -3.86 -12.08 2.59
CA ALA A 102 -4.13 -13.16 1.64
C ALA A 102 -3.11 -13.26 0.50
N SER A 103 -2.65 -14.47 0.26
CA SER A 103 -1.92 -14.89 -0.92
C SER A 103 -2.89 -15.35 -2.02
N ILE A 104 -2.42 -15.37 -3.27
CA ILE A 104 -3.23 -15.80 -4.43
C ILE A 104 -2.34 -16.57 -5.40
N ASN A 105 -2.54 -17.88 -5.49
CA ASN A 105 -1.70 -18.78 -6.29
C ASN A 105 -2.42 -19.41 -7.50
N SER A 106 -3.70 -19.06 -7.72
CA SER A 106 -4.45 -19.44 -8.92
C SER A 106 -5.43 -18.36 -9.39
N ALA A 107 -5.89 -18.47 -10.64
CA ALA A 107 -6.91 -17.57 -11.19
C ALA A 107 -8.28 -17.81 -10.54
N GLU A 108 -8.59 -19.06 -10.19
CA GLU A 108 -9.83 -19.45 -9.51
C GLU A 108 -9.89 -18.87 -8.09
N GLU A 109 -8.77 -18.92 -7.35
CA GLU A 109 -8.63 -18.30 -6.04
C GLU A 109 -8.77 -16.78 -6.11
N ASN A 110 -8.11 -16.15 -7.09
CA ASN A 110 -8.23 -14.71 -7.33
C ASN A 110 -9.69 -14.29 -7.54
N ALA A 111 -10.41 -15.03 -8.37
CA ALA A 111 -11.82 -14.76 -8.65
C ALA A 111 -12.70 -14.95 -7.40
N PHE A 112 -12.45 -16.02 -6.63
CA PHE A 112 -13.17 -16.29 -5.40
C PHE A 112 -12.99 -15.19 -4.36
N ILE A 113 -11.75 -14.75 -4.10
CA ILE A 113 -11.45 -13.69 -3.14
C ILE A 113 -12.04 -12.36 -3.63
N PHE A 114 -11.83 -12.02 -4.90
CA PHE A 114 -12.33 -10.75 -5.46
C PHE A 114 -13.86 -10.65 -5.40
N GLU A 115 -14.60 -11.75 -5.60
CA GLU A 115 -16.07 -11.76 -5.50
C GLU A 115 -16.56 -11.24 -4.14
N GLN A 116 -15.83 -11.49 -3.05
CA GLN A 116 -16.20 -11.04 -1.71
C GLN A 116 -16.05 -9.53 -1.50
N VAL A 117 -15.21 -8.91 -2.32
CA VAL A 117 -14.82 -7.50 -2.18
C VAL A 117 -15.21 -6.66 -3.38
N ASN A 118 -15.94 -7.20 -4.36
CA ASN A 118 -16.38 -6.48 -5.57
C ASN A 118 -17.52 -5.48 -5.29
N ASP A 119 -17.29 -4.55 -4.38
CA ASP A 119 -18.16 -3.44 -4.01
C ASP A 119 -17.27 -2.23 -3.68
N MET A 120 -17.63 -1.05 -4.18
CA MET A 120 -16.89 0.19 -3.98
C MET A 120 -16.68 0.53 -2.49
N LYS A 121 -17.52 0.04 -1.57
CA LYS A 121 -17.33 0.27 -0.14
C LYS A 121 -15.98 -0.22 0.38
N TYR A 122 -15.37 -1.22 -0.27
CA TYR A 122 -14.06 -1.76 0.13
C TYR A 122 -12.87 -1.03 -0.53
N PHE A 123 -13.13 -0.11 -1.45
CA PHE A 123 -12.12 0.56 -2.28
C PHE A 123 -12.07 2.06 -1.99
N TRP A 124 -10.87 2.61 -1.82
CA TRP A 124 -10.71 4.07 -1.79
C TRP A 124 -10.59 4.61 -3.20
N GLN A 125 -11.42 5.59 -3.54
CA GLN A 125 -11.33 6.31 -4.80
C GLN A 125 -10.54 7.61 -4.63
N PHE A 126 -9.52 7.80 -5.46
CA PHE A 126 -8.80 9.06 -5.56
C PHE A 126 -9.72 10.19 -6.05
N PRO A 127 -9.50 11.45 -5.65
CA PRO A 127 -10.30 12.57 -6.14
C PRO A 127 -10.21 12.73 -7.66
N ALA A 128 -11.25 13.35 -8.25
CA ALA A 128 -11.23 13.76 -9.65
C ALA A 128 -10.07 14.72 -9.94
N TYR A 129 -9.50 14.59 -11.14
CA TYR A 129 -8.50 15.54 -11.61
C TYR A 129 -9.13 16.90 -11.90
N ILE A 130 -8.47 17.94 -11.39
CA ILE A 130 -8.84 19.32 -11.63
C ILE A 130 -7.63 20.01 -12.26
N GLU A 131 -7.77 20.43 -13.52
CA GLU A 131 -6.72 21.10 -14.27
C GLU A 131 -6.18 22.33 -13.50
N GLY A 132 -4.85 22.39 -13.35
CA GLY A 132 -4.18 23.48 -12.63
C GLY A 132 -4.29 23.42 -11.10
N VAL A 133 -4.99 22.41 -10.53
CA VAL A 133 -5.16 22.23 -9.08
C VAL A 133 -4.56 20.91 -8.60
N SER A 134 -4.79 19.81 -9.32
CA SER A 134 -4.28 18.50 -8.95
C SER A 134 -2.75 18.48 -8.99
N ARG A 135 -2.13 18.05 -7.89
CA ARG A 135 -0.67 17.93 -7.75
C ARG A 135 -0.14 16.58 -8.22
N THR A 136 -1.02 15.62 -8.45
CA THR A 136 -0.74 14.26 -8.88
C THR A 136 -1.68 13.88 -10.02
N ASN A 137 -1.24 12.93 -10.84
CA ASN A 137 -1.90 12.54 -12.08
C ASN A 137 -2.76 11.28 -11.92
N HIS A 138 -3.16 10.88 -10.71
CA HIS A 138 -4.07 9.75 -10.53
C HIS A 138 -5.51 10.26 -10.69
N TYR A 139 -6.20 9.73 -11.70
CA TYR A 139 -7.55 10.18 -12.07
C TYR A 139 -8.57 9.20 -11.55
N GLU A 140 -9.22 9.48 -10.42
CA GLU A 140 -10.36 8.68 -9.91
C GLU A 140 -10.09 7.16 -9.82
N ILE A 141 -8.83 6.75 -9.71
CA ILE A 141 -8.47 5.34 -9.56
C ILE A 141 -8.93 4.84 -8.19
N THR A 142 -9.14 3.55 -8.10
CA THR A 142 -9.54 2.85 -6.89
C THR A 142 -8.43 1.93 -6.42
N ILE A 143 -8.22 1.88 -5.11
CA ILE A 143 -7.19 1.06 -4.48
C ILE A 143 -7.75 0.31 -3.27
N GLY A 144 -7.12 -0.82 -2.97
CA GLY A 144 -7.52 -1.74 -1.90
C GLY A 144 -8.65 -2.68 -2.35
N PRO A 145 -9.02 -3.70 -1.58
CA PRO A 145 -8.41 -4.14 -0.32
C PRO A 145 -6.95 -4.56 -0.44
N PHE A 146 -6.20 -4.53 0.67
CA PHE A 146 -4.84 -5.05 0.71
C PHE A 146 -4.80 -6.59 0.59
N LEU A 147 -3.75 -7.06 -0.08
CA LEU A 147 -3.34 -8.47 -0.22
C LEU A 147 -1.94 -8.66 0.40
N GLY A 148 -1.48 -9.90 0.54
CA GLY A 148 -0.24 -10.24 1.24
C GLY A 148 1.06 -10.07 0.46
N GLY A 149 0.99 -9.55 -0.78
CA GLY A 149 2.16 -9.37 -1.62
C GLY A 149 3.01 -8.20 -1.12
N TYR A 150 4.32 -8.42 -1.01
CA TYR A 150 5.27 -7.35 -0.70
C TYR A 150 6.63 -7.59 -1.37
N GLN A 151 7.43 -6.52 -1.47
CA GLN A 151 8.84 -6.60 -1.85
C GLN A 151 9.74 -6.40 -0.62
N PRO A 152 10.63 -7.37 -0.30
CA PRO A 152 11.65 -7.18 0.73
C PRO A 152 12.54 -5.97 0.43
N GLU A 153 13.09 -5.36 1.48
CA GLU A 153 14.00 -4.22 1.35
C GLU A 153 15.20 -4.56 0.46
N GLY A 154 15.51 -3.67 -0.48
CA GLY A 154 16.60 -3.87 -1.46
C GLY A 154 16.23 -4.72 -2.68
N SER A 155 14.96 -5.12 -2.82
CA SER A 155 14.46 -5.75 -4.06
C SER A 155 14.60 -4.82 -5.27
N ALA A 156 14.74 -5.42 -6.45
CA ALA A 156 14.86 -4.67 -7.70
C ALA A 156 13.51 -4.10 -8.13
N GLU A 157 13.42 -2.79 -8.28
CA GLU A 157 12.18 -2.12 -8.71
C GLU A 157 11.95 -2.15 -10.23
N PRO A 158 10.68 -2.09 -10.69
CA PRO A 158 9.45 -2.16 -9.88
C PRO A 158 8.92 -3.60 -9.69
N ALA A 159 9.41 -4.56 -10.48
CA ALA A 159 8.81 -5.89 -10.60
C ALA A 159 9.59 -7.04 -9.95
N GLY A 160 10.74 -6.75 -9.32
CA GLY A 160 11.60 -7.77 -8.74
C GLY A 160 11.26 -8.07 -7.28
N GLY A 161 11.39 -9.34 -6.89
CA GLY A 161 11.42 -9.74 -5.48
C GLY A 161 10.06 -9.83 -4.78
N TRP A 162 8.94 -9.65 -5.49
CA TRP A 162 7.60 -9.86 -4.93
C TRP A 162 7.46 -11.27 -4.35
N THR A 163 6.96 -11.34 -3.12
CA THR A 163 6.71 -12.58 -2.39
C THR A 163 5.44 -12.44 -1.54
N TRP A 164 4.84 -13.57 -1.17
CA TRP A 164 3.73 -13.61 -0.23
C TRP A 164 4.23 -13.57 1.22
N LEU A 165 3.51 -12.84 2.07
CA LEU A 165 3.74 -12.84 3.52
C LEU A 165 3.47 -14.22 4.16
N SER A 166 2.59 -15.04 3.57
CA SER A 166 2.38 -16.44 3.99
C SER A 166 3.61 -17.34 3.79
N GLY A 167 4.59 -16.89 3.01
CA GLY A 167 5.77 -17.68 2.64
C GLY A 167 5.51 -18.68 1.51
N GLU A 168 4.30 -18.74 0.97
CA GLU A 168 3.98 -19.53 -0.22
C GLU A 168 4.74 -19.05 -1.45
N ALA A 169 5.00 -19.98 -2.37
CA ALA A 169 5.61 -19.65 -3.64
C ALA A 169 4.62 -18.86 -4.51
N MET A 170 5.01 -17.66 -4.95
CA MET A 170 4.22 -16.87 -5.89
C MET A 170 4.24 -17.52 -7.29
N THR A 171 3.23 -18.33 -7.59
CA THR A 171 3.11 -19.08 -8.87
C THR A 171 2.14 -18.44 -9.85
N TYR A 172 1.38 -17.45 -9.41
CA TYR A 172 0.38 -16.73 -10.19
C TYR A 172 0.60 -15.23 -10.08
N SER A 173 0.26 -14.51 -11.14
CA SER A 173 0.34 -13.05 -11.18
C SER A 173 -0.86 -12.46 -11.91
N ASN A 174 -1.51 -11.46 -11.32
CA ASN A 174 -2.62 -10.76 -11.95
C ASN A 174 -2.50 -9.24 -11.86
N TRP A 175 -1.28 -8.73 -12.07
CA TRP A 175 -1.01 -7.29 -12.09
C TRP A 175 -1.92 -6.55 -13.08
N ALA A 176 -2.38 -5.36 -12.70
CA ALA A 176 -3.20 -4.53 -13.56
C ALA A 176 -2.40 -4.14 -14.81
N VAL A 177 -3.10 -4.11 -15.94
CA VAL A 177 -2.56 -3.69 -17.23
C VAL A 177 -3.36 -2.49 -17.70
N ASN A 178 -2.68 -1.49 -18.24
CA ASN A 178 -3.34 -0.32 -18.81
C ASN A 178 -4.28 -0.77 -19.94
N LEU A 179 -5.56 -0.46 -19.79
CA LEU A 179 -6.57 -0.82 -20.78
C LEU A 179 -6.85 0.31 -21.78
N ASP A 180 -6.64 1.57 -21.37
CA ASP A 180 -6.98 2.81 -22.12
C ASP A 180 -8.35 2.72 -22.84
N ASP A 181 -9.33 2.09 -22.18
CA ASP A 181 -10.63 1.77 -22.78
C ASP A 181 -11.72 2.80 -22.47
N GLY A 182 -11.43 3.75 -21.57
CA GLY A 182 -12.33 4.82 -21.12
C GLY A 182 -13.49 4.34 -20.23
N ILE A 183 -13.56 3.04 -19.91
CA ILE A 183 -14.59 2.42 -19.06
C ILE A 183 -14.01 2.06 -17.71
N TYR A 184 -13.01 1.19 -17.71
CA TYR A 184 -12.30 0.73 -16.51
C TYR A 184 -11.03 1.54 -16.27
N ASP A 185 -10.48 2.09 -17.34
CA ASP A 185 -9.28 2.92 -17.30
C ASP A 185 -9.51 4.24 -18.04
N LYS A 186 -9.58 5.32 -17.27
CA LYS A 186 -9.64 6.71 -17.72
C LYS A 186 -8.33 7.44 -17.41
N ASP A 187 -7.34 6.76 -16.82
CA ASP A 187 -6.05 7.35 -16.56
C ASP A 187 -5.27 7.40 -17.88
N PRO A 188 -4.90 8.59 -18.39
CA PRO A 188 -4.18 8.69 -19.66
C PRO A 188 -2.71 8.24 -19.55
N ARG A 189 -2.26 7.79 -18.37
CA ARG A 189 -0.89 7.30 -18.15
C ARG A 189 -0.80 5.79 -18.42
N PRO A 190 0.39 5.28 -18.80
CA PRO A 190 0.71 3.87 -18.65
C PRO A 190 0.55 3.47 -17.18
N ASN A 191 -0.47 2.68 -16.86
CA ASN A 191 -0.75 2.19 -15.52
C ASN A 191 -0.57 0.68 -15.35
N ASP A 192 0.26 0.06 -16.20
CA ASP A 192 0.71 -1.32 -16.01
C ASP A 192 1.40 -1.45 -14.65
N GLN A 193 1.12 -2.51 -13.91
CA GLN A 193 1.65 -2.76 -12.57
C GLN A 193 2.62 -3.96 -12.60
N PRO A 194 3.56 -4.05 -11.64
CA PRO A 194 3.94 -3.00 -10.69
C PRO A 194 4.75 -1.90 -11.40
N ASN A 195 4.60 -0.63 -10.99
CA ASN A 195 5.27 0.50 -11.65
C ASN A 195 6.00 1.50 -10.73
N ASP A 196 5.96 1.31 -9.42
CA ASP A 196 6.59 2.20 -8.44
C ASP A 196 6.26 3.70 -8.65
N SER A 197 5.06 3.96 -9.18
CA SER A 197 4.50 5.24 -9.63
C SER A 197 5.42 6.06 -10.55
N GLY A 198 6.47 5.44 -11.10
CA GLY A 198 7.48 6.07 -11.95
C GLY A 198 8.46 7.03 -11.24
N ASP A 199 8.46 7.13 -9.90
CA ASP A 199 9.27 8.10 -9.15
C ASP A 199 10.06 7.52 -7.96
N SER A 200 10.51 6.26 -8.06
CA SER A 200 11.31 5.60 -6.99
C SER A 200 10.60 5.57 -5.63
N SER A 201 9.27 5.54 -5.65
CA SER A 201 8.41 5.79 -4.51
C SER A 201 8.14 4.56 -3.64
N ASN A 202 9.08 3.62 -3.53
CA ASN A 202 8.98 2.43 -2.66
C ASN A 202 7.55 1.82 -2.61
N GLN A 203 6.88 1.66 -3.75
CA GLN A 203 5.62 0.94 -3.78
C GLN A 203 5.87 -0.57 -3.62
N ARG A 204 6.00 -0.99 -2.37
CA ARG A 204 6.51 -2.32 -2.00
C ARG A 204 5.43 -3.25 -1.43
N VAL A 205 4.16 -2.86 -1.51
CA VAL A 205 3.04 -3.64 -0.97
C VAL A 205 1.90 -3.73 -1.97
N MET A 206 1.01 -4.69 -1.81
CA MET A 206 0.01 -5.05 -2.84
C MET A 206 -1.44 -4.88 -2.36
N GLY A 207 -2.34 -4.58 -3.28
CA GLY A 207 -3.77 -4.85 -3.14
C GLY A 207 -4.51 -4.88 -4.46
N PHE A 208 -5.84 -5.04 -4.43
CA PHE A 208 -6.67 -4.95 -5.62
C PHE A 208 -6.85 -3.52 -6.10
N GLY A 209 -6.87 -3.30 -7.42
CA GLY A 209 -7.25 -2.00 -8.00
C GLY A 209 -6.28 -1.47 -9.04
N GLU A 210 -5.94 -0.18 -8.87
CA GLU A 210 -5.28 0.74 -9.81
C GLU A 210 -6.12 1.07 -11.07
N MET A 211 -7.43 0.84 -11.01
CA MET A 211 -8.40 1.16 -12.07
C MET A 211 -9.54 2.02 -11.53
N ASN A 212 -10.35 2.63 -12.40
CA ASN A 212 -11.45 3.53 -11.98
C ASN A 212 -12.64 2.83 -11.32
N LEU A 213 -12.63 1.49 -11.30
CA LEU A 213 -13.64 0.64 -10.69
C LEU A 213 -12.94 -0.51 -9.95
N PRO A 214 -13.62 -1.18 -9.00
CA PRO A 214 -13.17 -2.44 -8.46
C PRO A 214 -12.83 -3.43 -9.58
N VAL A 215 -11.60 -3.95 -9.56
CA VAL A 215 -11.09 -4.91 -10.54
C VAL A 215 -10.34 -6.05 -9.84
N PRO A 216 -10.35 -7.26 -10.41
CA PRO A 216 -9.67 -8.42 -9.82
C PRO A 216 -8.14 -8.40 -9.99
N THR A 217 -7.60 -7.35 -10.62
CA THR A 217 -6.16 -7.17 -10.86
C THR A 217 -5.47 -6.44 -9.72
N TRP A 218 -4.16 -6.60 -9.63
CA TRP A 218 -3.35 -6.11 -8.51
C TRP A 218 -2.61 -4.83 -8.85
N GLY A 219 -2.42 -3.97 -7.85
CA GLY A 219 -1.57 -2.79 -7.90
C GLY A 219 -0.48 -2.81 -6.84
N ASP A 220 0.65 -2.15 -7.12
CA ASP A 220 1.67 -1.86 -6.12
C ASP A 220 1.42 -0.50 -5.47
N TYR A 221 1.45 -0.48 -4.13
CA TYR A 221 1.09 0.70 -3.34
C TYR A 221 2.27 1.14 -2.47
N MET A 222 2.27 2.44 -2.13
CA MET A 222 3.15 2.93 -1.09
C MET A 222 2.73 2.28 0.23
N ASP A 223 3.73 1.85 0.99
CA ASP A 223 3.56 1.13 2.25
C ASP A 223 2.84 1.95 3.34
N ASP A 224 2.80 3.28 3.21
CA ASP A 224 2.17 4.21 4.14
C ASP A 224 0.77 4.70 3.71
N VAL A 225 0.23 4.21 2.58
CA VAL A 225 -1.15 4.46 2.16
C VAL A 225 -2.12 4.05 3.26
N GLY A 226 -3.02 4.96 3.65
CA GLY A 226 -4.03 4.69 4.68
C GLY A 226 -3.49 4.58 6.10
N THR A 227 -2.42 5.25 6.53
CA THR A 227 -1.89 5.05 7.89
C THR A 227 -2.84 5.47 9.05
N TYR A 228 -3.23 4.52 9.92
CA TYR A 228 -3.97 4.81 11.17
C TYR A 228 -3.20 5.81 12.04
N GLY A 229 -3.92 6.76 12.64
CA GLY A 229 -3.34 7.78 13.51
C GLY A 229 -2.61 8.92 12.76
N LYS A 230 -2.67 8.93 11.42
CA LYS A 230 -2.17 10.03 10.59
C LYS A 230 -3.26 10.58 9.66
N ASP A 231 -3.40 11.90 9.66
CA ASP A 231 -4.12 12.64 8.61
C ASP A 231 -3.18 12.89 7.42
N ARG A 232 -2.81 11.83 6.70
CA ARG A 232 -1.94 11.95 5.51
C ARG A 232 -2.66 11.42 4.26
N LEU A 233 -2.75 12.28 3.25
CA LEU A 233 -2.98 11.93 1.84
C LEU A 233 -1.64 11.45 1.24
N PRO A 234 -1.64 10.45 0.34
CA PRO A 234 -2.49 10.48 -0.84
C PRO A 234 -3.66 9.49 -0.92
N GLY A 235 -3.73 8.47 -0.07
CA GLY A 235 -4.74 7.42 -0.19
C GLY A 235 -5.24 6.87 1.16
N ARG A 236 -6.38 6.19 1.11
CA ARG A 236 -6.96 5.40 2.21
C ARG A 236 -7.01 3.93 1.80
N SER A 237 -7.17 3.04 2.77
CA SER A 237 -7.54 1.65 2.52
C SER A 237 -8.70 1.28 3.44
N TYR A 238 -9.79 0.83 2.84
CA TYR A 238 -11.02 0.50 3.56
C TYR A 238 -11.11 -0.95 3.96
N ALA A 239 -10.23 -1.81 3.45
CA ALA A 239 -10.32 -3.22 3.74
C ALA A 239 -9.00 -3.94 3.51
N PHE A 240 -8.92 -5.13 4.10
CA PHE A 240 -7.89 -6.10 3.85
C PHE A 240 -8.48 -7.51 3.98
N ILE A 241 -7.83 -8.48 3.37
CA ILE A 241 -8.29 -9.88 3.39
C ILE A 241 -7.30 -10.69 4.21
N ILE A 242 -7.82 -11.36 5.24
CA ILE A 242 -7.06 -12.32 6.05
C ILE A 242 -7.25 -13.70 5.44
N GLU A 243 -6.16 -14.44 5.32
CA GLU A 243 -6.10 -15.85 4.97
C GLU A 243 -5.65 -16.67 6.18
N PHE A 244 -6.24 -17.86 6.36
CA PHE A 244 -5.87 -18.83 7.39
C PHE A 244 -5.63 -20.21 6.79
N GLU A 245 -4.61 -20.90 7.31
CA GLU A 245 -4.27 -22.30 7.00
C GLU A 245 -5.33 -23.32 7.48
N SER A 246 -6.17 -22.90 8.42
CA SER A 246 -7.25 -23.72 8.97
C SER A 246 -8.39 -22.83 9.45
N ALA A 247 -9.59 -23.39 9.59
CA ALA A 247 -10.73 -22.64 10.09
C ALA A 247 -10.39 -21.99 11.45
N PRO A 248 -10.49 -20.66 11.59
CA PRO A 248 -10.20 -19.96 12.84
C PRO A 248 -11.24 -20.33 13.91
N ASN A 249 -10.80 -20.39 15.17
CA ASN A 249 -11.64 -20.77 16.32
C ASN A 249 -12.62 -19.67 16.75
#